data_AF-A0A847K2Z3-F1
#
_entry.id   AF-A0A847K2Z3-F1
#
_cell.length_a   1.000
_cell.length_b   1.000
_cell.length_c   1.000
_cell.angle_alpha   90.00
_cell.angle_beta   90.00
_cell.angle_gamma   90.00
#
_symmetry.space_group_name_H-M   'P 1'
#
loop_
_entity.id
_entity.type
_entity.pdbx_description
1 polymer ?
#
loop_
_entity_poly.entity_id
_entity_poly.type
_entity_poly.pdbx_seq_one_letter_code
_entity_poly.pdbx_strand_id
1 'polypeptide(L)'
;MEPKPAEPTPAEPKPAESSPFAPKDLEQAKPAGDKEATPASAAPQQPAMTGWAPQQESGQQASGGQSGGWQPPASSGPQSESGKKPESGGSGKKSPALIIGIVVGAIAVIGLIIWGAFALLDGDDKKADEPEPTPTEEATDVIEPGTYTVGEDIAAGKYYLEPLDTMGSIEITEKDSSWITGSDWFYRTIYVEFKDGDEVVLEDAKGYPFDQRPEPNKEEIQGSYLIGEDLDAGLYVVLPDESGSWVEGDIASDMRWSSDSRVIAGLSGVEYGVIEVEDGDYLHIDRGTAVPIAEAPEADPTVDGIYRVGEEVPAGYYRVLPVDPNTNISITTYKSTRTTDIVYNEYADDQLYVDLQDGDYVKLYNASLEDPEAEVDIDLNDFSGMVEVGREIEAGEYQVQAGEEYFSLRILGTDGMRVWSDYEYLSIDNMAYVSVEEGQYLWISRGAIVPIADATVQTVLENTMLKVGLDIDPGTYILSPIDDYSSYEIFSDATLSWESSKKFESIDADIEVTLEEGDYIVLDGASLAPAS
;
A
#
# COMPACT_ATOMS: atom_id res chain seq x y z
N MET A 1 -78.47 21.80 -9.52
CA MET A 1 -77.62 21.53 -8.34
C MET A 1 -77.14 20.10 -8.49
N GLU A 2 -76.03 19.95 -9.21
CA GLU A 2 -75.38 18.65 -9.45
C GLU A 2 -74.45 18.32 -8.27
N PRO A 3 -74.30 17.05 -7.90
CA PRO A 3 -73.48 16.66 -6.77
C PRO A 3 -71.98 16.76 -7.10
N LYS A 4 -71.23 17.28 -6.13
CA LYS A 4 -69.78 17.46 -6.14
C LYS A 4 -69.06 16.09 -6.25
N PRO A 5 -67.99 15.93 -7.04
CA PRO A 5 -67.22 14.69 -7.09
C PRO A 5 -66.46 14.45 -5.78
N ALA A 6 -66.36 13.19 -5.38
CA ALA A 6 -65.59 12.74 -4.22
C ALA A 6 -64.08 12.85 -4.48
N GLU A 7 -63.34 13.27 -3.45
CA GLU A 7 -61.87 13.35 -3.46
C GLU A 7 -61.22 11.95 -3.47
N PRO A 8 -60.06 11.77 -4.13
CA PRO A 8 -59.35 10.50 -4.16
C PRO A 8 -58.68 10.20 -2.82
N THR A 9 -58.79 8.94 -2.40
CA THR A 9 -58.14 8.37 -1.20
C THR A 9 -56.62 8.31 -1.41
N PRO A 10 -55.78 8.60 -0.38
CA PRO A 10 -54.33 8.50 -0.50
C PRO A 10 -53.90 7.05 -0.75
N ALA A 11 -52.96 6.86 -1.67
CA ALA A 11 -52.34 5.56 -1.93
C ALA A 11 -51.50 5.12 -0.73
N GLU A 12 -51.63 3.83 -0.36
CA GLU A 12 -50.76 3.18 0.62
C GLU A 12 -49.29 3.20 0.14
N PRO A 13 -48.32 3.44 1.04
CA PRO A 13 -46.91 3.38 0.67
C PRO A 13 -46.53 1.94 0.32
N LYS A 14 -45.84 1.77 -0.82
CA LYS A 14 -45.16 0.53 -1.17
C LYS A 14 -44.12 0.19 -0.09
N PRO A 15 -43.94 -1.09 0.29
CA PRO A 15 -42.85 -1.48 1.16
C PRO A 15 -41.51 -1.21 0.46
N ALA A 16 -40.56 -0.65 1.20
CA ALA A 16 -39.18 -0.49 0.78
C ALA A 16 -38.58 -1.89 0.48
N GLU A 17 -37.89 -2.00 -0.65
CA GLU A 17 -37.04 -3.15 -0.94
C GLU A 17 -35.89 -3.15 0.08
N SER A 18 -35.76 -4.27 0.81
CA SER A 18 -34.71 -4.47 1.80
C SER A 18 -33.36 -4.64 1.10
N SER A 19 -32.38 -3.84 1.49
CA SER A 19 -30.96 -4.08 1.16
C SER A 19 -30.55 -5.50 1.58
N PRO A 20 -29.77 -6.23 0.76
CA PRO A 20 -29.29 -7.58 1.10
C PRO A 20 -28.33 -7.59 2.30
N PHE A 21 -27.82 -6.44 2.75
CA PHE A 21 -26.80 -6.33 3.81
C PHE A 21 -27.33 -5.86 5.17
N ALA A 22 -28.63 -6.01 5.45
CA ALA A 22 -29.15 -5.68 6.79
C ALA A 22 -28.84 -6.82 7.79
N PRO A 23 -28.09 -6.57 8.88
CA PRO A 23 -27.85 -7.59 9.91
C PRO A 23 -29.17 -7.95 10.60
N LYS A 24 -29.50 -9.25 10.64
CA LYS A 24 -30.65 -9.76 11.40
C LYS A 24 -30.28 -9.84 12.88
N ASP A 25 -31.19 -9.34 13.72
CA ASP A 25 -31.11 -9.28 15.17
C ASP A 25 -30.62 -10.61 15.80
N LEU A 26 -29.42 -10.58 16.40
CA LEU A 26 -28.98 -11.60 17.36
C LEU A 26 -29.73 -11.38 18.69
N GLU A 27 -30.78 -12.18 18.90
CA GLU A 27 -31.50 -12.26 20.17
C GLU A 27 -30.55 -12.69 21.30
N GLN A 28 -30.31 -11.76 22.23
CA GLN A 28 -29.60 -12.02 23.48
C GLN A 28 -30.34 -13.07 24.33
N ALA A 29 -29.74 -14.24 24.47
CA ALA A 29 -30.21 -15.27 25.40
C ALA A 29 -29.97 -14.83 26.86
N LYS A 30 -31.05 -14.71 27.63
CA LYS A 30 -31.02 -14.53 29.10
C LYS A 30 -30.47 -15.78 29.79
N PRO A 31 -29.59 -15.67 30.81
CA PRO A 31 -29.20 -16.81 31.62
C PRO A 31 -30.22 -17.08 32.73
N ALA A 32 -30.55 -18.37 32.91
CA ALA A 32 -31.38 -18.86 34.00
C ALA A 32 -30.52 -19.44 35.14
N GLY A 33 -30.62 -18.82 36.31
CA GLY A 33 -30.84 -19.47 37.62
C GLY A 33 -29.79 -20.44 38.19
N ASP A 34 -29.01 -19.91 39.14
CA ASP A 34 -28.60 -20.48 40.43
C ASP A 34 -28.37 -21.99 40.57
N LYS A 35 -27.12 -22.38 40.90
CA LYS A 35 -26.82 -23.35 41.97
C LYS A 35 -25.37 -23.27 42.49
N GLU A 36 -25.30 -23.01 43.79
CA GLU A 36 -24.31 -23.43 44.81
C GLU A 36 -22.81 -23.21 44.56
N ALA A 37 -22.28 -22.22 45.28
CA ALA A 37 -20.85 -22.02 45.52
C ALA A 37 -20.31 -22.88 46.67
N THR A 38 -19.10 -23.42 46.52
CA THR A 38 -18.11 -23.71 47.58
C THR A 38 -16.71 -23.89 46.94
N PRO A 39 -15.59 -23.76 47.69
CA PRO A 39 -14.65 -22.67 47.44
C PRO A 39 -13.32 -23.06 46.78
N ALA A 40 -12.64 -22.00 46.33
CA ALA A 40 -11.32 -21.90 45.73
C ALA A 40 -10.24 -22.84 46.30
N SER A 41 -9.61 -23.58 45.39
CA SER A 41 -8.29 -24.20 45.56
C SER A 41 -7.24 -23.31 44.91
N ALA A 42 -6.27 -22.87 45.70
CA ALA A 42 -5.13 -22.09 45.24
C ALA A 42 -4.27 -22.87 44.25
N ALA A 43 -3.92 -22.24 43.13
CA ALA A 43 -2.86 -22.67 42.22
C ALA A 43 -1.60 -21.80 42.43
N PRO A 44 -0.40 -22.33 42.17
CA PRO A 44 0.85 -21.87 42.75
C PRO A 44 1.49 -20.69 42.00
N GLN A 45 2.18 -19.86 42.78
CA GLN A 45 3.00 -18.74 42.31
C GLN A 45 4.13 -19.22 41.39
N GLN A 46 4.24 -18.58 40.21
CA GLN A 46 5.40 -18.71 39.32
C GLN A 46 6.67 -18.13 40.00
N PRO A 47 7.84 -18.76 39.86
CA PRO A 47 9.09 -18.21 40.37
C PRO A 47 9.59 -17.06 39.49
N ALA A 48 10.00 -15.98 40.14
CA ALA A 48 10.65 -14.84 39.53
C ALA A 48 12.00 -15.22 38.90
N MET A 49 12.14 -15.02 37.59
CA MET A 49 13.43 -15.02 36.90
C MET A 49 14.04 -13.62 37.01
N THR A 50 15.03 -13.50 37.89
CA THR A 50 15.95 -12.37 37.96
C THR A 50 17.03 -12.50 36.89
N GLY A 51 17.24 -11.43 36.13
CA GLY A 51 18.49 -11.17 35.43
C GLY A 51 18.33 -11.16 33.92
N TRP A 52 18.21 -9.96 33.36
CA TRP A 52 19.08 -9.42 32.31
C TRP A 52 18.60 -7.99 32.03
N ALA A 53 19.47 -7.01 32.31
CA ALA A 53 19.21 -5.60 32.04
C ALA A 53 19.99 -5.22 30.76
N PRO A 54 19.37 -4.57 29.77
CA PRO A 54 20.13 -3.92 28.72
C PRO A 54 20.58 -2.53 29.18
N GLN A 55 21.89 -2.29 29.08
CA GLN A 55 22.49 -0.96 29.18
C GLN A 55 21.96 -0.07 28.07
N GLN A 56 21.36 1.06 28.45
CA GLN A 56 21.25 2.23 27.60
C GLN A 56 22.65 2.86 27.47
N GLU A 57 23.18 2.89 26.24
CA GLU A 57 24.12 3.93 25.83
C GLU A 57 23.63 4.59 24.55
N SER A 58 23.59 5.92 24.65
CA SER A 58 23.30 6.91 23.63
C SER A 58 24.31 6.89 22.48
N GLY A 59 23.82 6.97 21.24
CA GLY A 59 24.66 7.24 20.07
C GLY A 59 23.83 7.42 18.82
N GLN A 60 23.67 8.67 18.39
CA GLN A 60 23.13 9.05 17.08
C GLN A 60 23.92 8.37 15.95
N GLN A 61 23.23 7.81 14.98
CA GLN A 61 23.68 7.87 13.58
C GLN A 61 22.50 7.64 12.63
N ALA A 62 22.32 8.63 11.75
CA ALA A 62 21.39 8.61 10.64
C ALA A 62 21.85 7.60 9.57
N SER A 63 20.89 6.88 8.99
CA SER A 63 21.05 6.23 7.68
C SER A 63 19.70 6.23 6.98
N GLY A 64 19.58 7.09 5.95
CA GLY A 64 18.57 6.93 4.92
C GLY A 64 18.87 5.70 4.05
N GLY A 65 17.85 5.19 3.37
CA GLY A 65 18.02 4.10 2.41
C GLY A 65 16.76 3.31 2.11
N GLN A 66 15.93 3.86 1.21
CA GLN A 66 15.33 3.17 0.05
C GLN A 66 14.65 1.81 0.26
N SER A 67 13.32 1.81 0.30
CA SER A 67 12.50 0.67 -0.11
C SER A 67 12.44 0.60 -1.64
N GLY A 68 13.31 -0.20 -2.24
CA GLY A 68 13.26 -0.54 -3.66
C GLY A 68 12.17 -1.56 -3.94
N GLY A 69 11.22 -1.22 -4.81
CA GLY A 69 10.32 -2.17 -5.44
C GLY A 69 11.12 -3.10 -6.36
N TRP A 70 10.90 -4.41 -6.22
CA TRP A 70 11.45 -5.44 -7.09
C TRP A 70 10.29 -6.07 -7.88
N GLN A 71 10.43 -6.10 -9.20
CA GLN A 71 9.67 -6.96 -10.13
C GLN A 71 10.66 -7.82 -10.90
N PRO A 72 10.43 -9.14 -11.05
CA PRO A 72 11.10 -9.94 -12.08
C PRO A 72 10.22 -10.12 -13.34
N PRO A 73 10.84 -10.47 -14.49
CA PRO A 73 10.29 -10.22 -15.82
C PRO A 73 9.64 -11.45 -16.48
N ALA A 74 8.65 -11.21 -17.34
CA ALA A 74 8.16 -12.19 -18.30
C ALA A 74 9.12 -12.34 -19.50
N SER A 75 9.45 -13.59 -19.83
CA SER A 75 10.30 -13.98 -20.95
C SER A 75 9.47 -14.44 -22.15
N SER A 76 9.89 -14.06 -23.37
CA SER A 76 9.75 -14.90 -24.56
C SER A 76 10.78 -14.47 -25.62
N GLY A 77 11.64 -15.41 -26.03
CA GLY A 77 12.55 -15.29 -27.17
C GLY A 77 11.83 -15.48 -28.52
N PRO A 78 12.55 -15.51 -29.68
CA PRO A 78 13.67 -16.43 -29.85
C PRO A 78 14.93 -15.91 -30.59
N GLN A 79 16.05 -16.56 -30.25
CA GLN A 79 17.30 -16.88 -30.95
C GLN A 79 17.70 -16.16 -32.26
N SER A 80 18.95 -15.67 -32.29
CA SER A 80 19.87 -15.94 -33.41
C SER A 80 21.34 -15.90 -32.99
N GLU A 81 22.13 -16.78 -33.62
CA GLU A 81 23.52 -17.16 -33.36
C GLU A 81 24.60 -16.09 -33.64
N SER A 82 25.83 -16.46 -33.22
CA SER A 82 27.17 -15.95 -33.58
C SER A 82 27.76 -14.97 -32.55
N GLY A 83 28.99 -15.11 -32.07
CA GLY A 83 30.14 -15.85 -32.55
C GLY A 83 31.37 -14.94 -32.49
N LYS A 84 32.33 -15.31 -31.64
CA LYS A 84 33.74 -14.84 -31.58
C LYS A 84 34.06 -13.49 -30.93
N LYS A 85 34.78 -13.62 -29.81
CA LYS A 85 35.82 -12.71 -29.29
C LYS A 85 36.88 -12.41 -30.38
N PRO A 86 37.52 -11.24 -30.36
CA PRO A 86 38.95 -11.28 -30.07
C PRO A 86 39.43 -10.19 -29.11
N GLU A 87 40.57 -10.51 -28.51
CA GLU A 87 41.44 -9.68 -27.69
C GLU A 87 41.98 -8.47 -28.47
N SER A 88 42.27 -7.38 -27.76
CA SER A 88 43.31 -6.43 -28.20
C SER A 88 44.04 -5.83 -27.00
N GLY A 89 45.36 -5.94 -27.04
CA GLY A 89 46.32 -5.41 -26.07
C GLY A 89 46.37 -3.89 -26.05
N GLY A 90 46.94 -3.37 -24.96
CA GLY A 90 46.93 -1.96 -24.63
C GLY A 90 47.97 -1.08 -25.29
N SER A 91 47.94 0.20 -24.92
CA SER A 91 49.10 1.03 -24.60
C SER A 91 48.60 2.37 -24.06
N GLY A 92 49.22 2.86 -22.99
CA GLY A 92 48.76 4.05 -22.29
C GLY A 92 49.14 5.38 -22.94
N LYS A 93 48.51 6.44 -22.46
CA LYS A 93 49.06 7.81 -22.33
C LYS A 93 48.19 8.62 -21.36
N LYS A 94 48.85 9.45 -20.56
CA LYS A 94 48.31 10.24 -19.45
C LYS A 94 47.68 11.57 -19.91
N SER A 95 46.60 11.96 -19.20
CA SER A 95 46.12 13.32 -18.80
C SER A 95 45.60 14.31 -19.87
N PRO A 96 44.80 15.36 -19.51
CA PRO A 96 44.08 15.69 -18.26
C PRO A 96 42.57 16.09 -18.47
N ALA A 97 41.93 16.43 -17.34
CA ALA A 97 40.60 17.00 -17.13
C ALA A 97 40.02 17.92 -18.22
N LEU A 98 38.73 17.74 -18.51
CA LEU A 98 37.89 18.69 -19.23
C LEU A 98 36.68 19.06 -18.37
N ILE A 99 36.63 20.35 -18.04
CA ILE A 99 35.50 21.11 -17.52
C ILE A 99 34.46 21.21 -18.64
N ILE A 100 33.21 20.84 -18.40
CA ILE A 100 32.08 21.23 -19.26
C ILE A 100 31.25 22.24 -18.45
N GLY A 101 31.41 23.51 -18.84
CA GLY A 101 30.52 24.60 -18.49
C GLY A 101 30.02 25.25 -19.77
N ILE A 102 28.75 25.65 -19.74
CA ILE A 102 28.11 26.72 -20.53
C ILE A 102 27.81 26.40 -22.01
N VAL A 103 26.55 26.05 -22.28
CA VAL A 103 25.86 26.33 -23.55
C VAL A 103 24.41 26.77 -23.27
N VAL A 104 24.20 27.97 -22.72
CA VAL A 104 22.92 28.74 -22.89
C VAL A 104 23.23 30.25 -22.85
N GLY A 105 24.17 30.70 -23.70
CA GLY A 105 24.61 32.10 -23.75
C GLY A 105 24.66 32.66 -25.18
N ALA A 106 23.62 32.43 -26.00
CA ALA A 106 23.66 32.83 -27.41
C ALA A 106 22.32 33.23 -28.08
N ILE A 107 21.28 33.67 -27.36
CA ILE A 107 20.05 34.18 -28.01
C ILE A 107 19.64 35.62 -27.60
N ALA A 108 20.28 36.26 -26.62
CA ALA A 108 19.86 37.58 -26.13
C ALA A 108 20.55 38.82 -26.78
N VAL A 109 21.14 38.74 -27.98
CA VAL A 109 21.88 39.90 -28.59
C VAL A 109 21.37 40.34 -29.98
N ILE A 110 20.25 39.82 -30.48
CA ILE A 110 19.72 40.22 -31.81
C ILE A 110 18.43 41.09 -31.74
N GLY A 111 17.96 41.45 -30.53
CA GLY A 111 16.74 42.25 -30.33
C GLY A 111 16.90 43.77 -30.16
N LEU A 112 18.13 44.32 -30.08
CA LEU A 112 18.38 45.73 -29.68
C LEU A 112 19.18 46.56 -30.69
N ILE A 113 18.93 46.40 -32.00
CA ILE A 113 19.51 47.27 -33.05
C ILE A 113 18.48 47.90 -34.00
N ILE A 114 17.18 47.60 -33.89
CA ILE A 114 16.16 48.17 -34.81
C ILE A 114 15.41 49.40 -34.26
N TRP A 115 15.59 49.79 -33.01
CA TRP A 115 14.89 50.95 -32.42
C TRP A 115 15.79 52.17 -32.15
N GLY A 116 16.77 52.41 -33.04
CA GLY A 116 17.74 53.50 -32.92
C GLY A 116 17.86 54.42 -34.13
N ALA A 117 16.89 54.38 -35.06
CA ALA A 117 17.01 55.09 -36.34
C ALA A 117 15.69 55.69 -36.88
N PHE A 118 14.82 56.20 -36.01
CA PHE A 118 13.68 57.03 -36.44
C PHE A 118 13.39 58.24 -35.52
N ALA A 119 14.45 58.84 -34.98
CA ALA A 119 14.39 60.16 -34.38
C ALA A 119 15.10 61.17 -35.28
N LEU A 120 14.47 61.59 -36.38
CA LEU A 120 14.73 62.88 -37.03
C LEU A 120 13.63 63.19 -38.06
N LEU A 121 13.05 64.39 -37.96
CA LEU A 121 12.14 65.09 -38.90
C LEU A 121 10.63 64.94 -38.63
N ASP A 122 10.07 65.85 -37.84
CA ASP A 122 9.22 66.97 -38.32
C ASP A 122 8.43 67.56 -37.14
N GLY A 123 8.53 68.88 -36.99
CA GLY A 123 7.78 69.63 -35.99
C GLY A 123 6.40 70.04 -36.50
N ASP A 124 5.45 70.15 -35.60
CA ASP A 124 4.41 71.16 -35.67
C ASP A 124 3.79 71.42 -34.29
N ASP A 125 3.62 72.70 -33.97
CA ASP A 125 3.07 73.23 -32.72
C ASP A 125 1.59 72.85 -32.54
N LYS A 126 1.24 72.08 -31.50
CA LYS A 126 -0.11 72.06 -30.93
C LYS A 126 -0.10 71.90 -29.40
N LYS A 127 -0.70 72.88 -28.74
CA LYS A 127 -1.08 72.93 -27.33
C LYS A 127 -2.27 71.97 -27.11
N ALA A 128 -2.15 71.00 -26.20
CA ALA A 128 -3.23 70.10 -25.78
C ALA A 128 -3.04 69.69 -24.32
N ASP A 129 -4.17 69.42 -23.68
CA ASP A 129 -4.43 69.45 -22.24
C ASP A 129 -3.68 68.41 -21.39
N GLU A 130 -3.50 68.77 -20.12
CA GLU A 130 -2.97 67.96 -19.02
C GLU A 130 -3.84 66.71 -18.82
N PRO A 131 -3.29 65.47 -18.86
CA PRO A 131 -4.09 64.27 -18.65
C PRO A 131 -4.46 64.16 -17.17
N GLU A 132 -5.75 63.94 -16.89
CA GLU A 132 -6.22 63.52 -15.57
C GLU A 132 -5.54 62.20 -15.15
N PRO A 133 -5.21 62.02 -13.86
CA PRO A 133 -4.52 60.83 -13.40
C PRO A 133 -5.41 59.60 -13.59
N THR A 134 -4.92 58.66 -14.39
CA THR A 134 -5.41 57.28 -14.51
C THR A 134 -5.38 56.62 -13.11
N PRO A 135 -6.37 55.82 -12.72
CA PRO A 135 -6.34 55.10 -11.45
C PRO A 135 -5.10 54.22 -11.38
N THR A 136 -4.36 54.31 -10.28
CA THR A 136 -3.24 53.44 -9.94
C THR A 136 -3.77 52.00 -9.86
N GLU A 137 -3.42 51.21 -10.87
CA GLU A 137 -3.48 49.75 -10.84
C GLU A 137 -2.57 49.30 -9.68
N GLU A 138 -3.11 48.59 -8.69
CA GLU A 138 -2.29 48.00 -7.64
C GLU A 138 -1.31 47.03 -8.30
N ALA A 139 -0.02 47.30 -8.18
CA ALA A 139 1.01 46.42 -8.71
C ALA A 139 0.91 45.08 -7.99
N THR A 140 0.49 44.04 -8.70
CA THR A 140 0.42 42.68 -8.18
C THR A 140 1.82 42.04 -8.24
N ASP A 141 2.30 41.43 -7.16
CA ASP A 141 3.61 40.76 -7.09
C ASP A 141 3.56 39.35 -7.72
N VAL A 142 2.76 39.19 -8.78
CA VAL A 142 2.61 37.94 -9.53
C VAL A 142 3.91 37.64 -10.24
N ILE A 143 4.40 36.41 -10.09
CA ILE A 143 5.60 35.92 -10.76
C ILE A 143 5.19 35.24 -12.06
N GLU A 144 5.81 35.64 -13.15
CA GLU A 144 5.61 35.05 -14.49
C GLU A 144 6.65 33.94 -14.72
N PRO A 145 6.59 33.15 -15.81
CA PRO A 145 7.67 32.25 -16.16
C PRO A 145 9.02 32.96 -16.27
N GLY A 146 10.06 32.42 -15.64
CA GLY A 146 11.36 33.06 -15.57
C GLY A 146 12.33 32.42 -14.58
N THR A 147 13.49 33.08 -14.41
CA THR A 147 14.50 32.72 -13.42
C THR A 147 14.60 33.86 -12.40
N TYR A 148 14.58 33.50 -11.13
CA TYR A 148 14.48 34.45 -10.02
C TYR A 148 15.44 34.09 -8.89
N THR A 149 16.10 35.10 -8.34
CA THR A 149 16.78 35.02 -7.04
C THR A 149 15.83 35.53 -5.95
N VAL A 150 15.44 34.66 -5.02
CA VAL A 150 14.54 35.01 -3.91
C VAL A 150 15.25 35.97 -2.96
N GLY A 151 14.58 37.05 -2.55
CA GLY A 151 15.15 38.17 -1.81
C GLY A 151 15.73 39.29 -2.69
N GLU A 152 15.94 39.03 -3.98
CA GLU A 152 16.38 40.03 -4.96
C GLU A 152 15.29 40.34 -6.00
N ASP A 153 14.82 39.32 -6.72
CA ASP A 153 13.81 39.44 -7.77
C ASP A 153 12.38 39.23 -7.27
N ILE A 154 12.20 38.29 -6.33
CA ILE A 154 10.91 37.94 -5.72
C ILE A 154 11.05 37.82 -4.21
N ALA A 155 9.99 38.06 -3.44
CA ALA A 155 10.06 37.94 -1.99
C ALA A 155 10.13 36.47 -1.52
N ALA A 156 10.76 36.22 -0.36
CA ALA A 156 10.64 34.93 0.32
C ALA A 156 9.23 34.77 0.92
N GLY A 157 8.75 33.53 1.00
CA GLY A 157 7.44 33.21 1.57
C GLY A 157 6.71 32.10 0.83
N LYS A 158 5.42 31.95 1.15
CA LYS A 158 4.53 30.98 0.52
C LYS A 158 3.99 31.52 -0.79
N TYR A 159 3.95 30.67 -1.80
CA TYR A 159 3.42 30.95 -3.12
C TYR A 159 2.41 29.87 -3.54
N TYR A 160 1.39 30.31 -4.25
CA TYR A 160 0.44 29.48 -5.00
C TYR A 160 0.87 29.51 -6.46
N LEU A 161 1.16 28.35 -7.05
CA LEU A 161 1.55 28.23 -8.45
C LEU A 161 0.41 27.62 -9.26
N GLU A 162 0.15 28.19 -10.43
CA GLU A 162 -0.87 27.74 -11.37
C GLU A 162 -0.23 27.53 -12.74
N PRO A 163 -0.44 26.36 -13.38
CA PRO A 163 0.04 26.13 -14.74
C PRO A 163 -0.67 27.08 -15.72
N LEU A 164 0.05 27.61 -16.70
CA LEU A 164 -0.51 28.50 -17.73
C LEU A 164 -1.29 27.74 -18.82
N ASP A 165 -0.99 26.46 -18.99
CA ASP A 165 -1.66 25.54 -19.90
C ASP A 165 -1.87 24.19 -19.18
N THR A 166 -1.43 23.08 -19.77
CA THR A 166 -1.69 21.73 -19.24
C THR A 166 -0.71 21.35 -18.12
N MET A 167 0.49 21.91 -18.12
CA MET A 167 1.56 21.54 -17.20
C MET A 167 2.48 22.73 -16.96
N GLY A 168 2.87 22.93 -15.71
CA GLY A 168 3.92 23.85 -15.30
C GLY A 168 5.11 23.08 -14.73
N SER A 169 6.27 23.73 -14.65
CA SER A 169 7.43 23.17 -13.98
C SER A 169 8.07 24.19 -13.05
N ILE A 170 8.67 23.67 -11.98
CA ILE A 170 9.51 24.46 -11.09
C ILE A 170 10.80 23.71 -10.76
N GLU A 171 11.90 24.44 -10.68
CA GLU A 171 13.16 24.00 -10.08
C GLU A 171 13.61 25.02 -9.03
N ILE A 172 14.05 24.54 -7.89
CA ILE A 172 14.55 25.33 -6.77
C ILE A 172 15.95 24.84 -6.42
N THR A 173 16.92 25.76 -6.39
CA THR A 173 18.26 25.52 -5.86
C THR A 173 18.43 26.38 -4.62
N GLU A 174 18.53 25.77 -3.44
CA GLU A 174 18.78 26.50 -2.20
C GLU A 174 20.09 27.30 -2.25
N LYS A 175 20.12 28.44 -1.54
CA LYS A 175 21.30 29.28 -1.41
C LYS A 175 22.54 28.47 -1.03
N ASP A 176 23.67 28.74 -1.71
CA ASP A 176 24.95 28.06 -1.51
C ASP A 176 24.96 26.55 -1.84
N SER A 177 23.86 26.01 -2.39
CA SER A 177 23.79 24.66 -2.95
C SER A 177 24.25 24.65 -4.41
N SER A 178 24.90 23.56 -4.83
CA SER A 178 25.16 23.30 -6.25
C SER A 178 24.25 22.21 -6.82
N TRP A 179 23.24 21.78 -6.06
CA TRP A 179 22.25 20.79 -6.47
C TRP A 179 20.85 21.38 -6.35
N ILE A 180 19.98 20.99 -7.28
CA ILE A 180 18.55 21.25 -7.21
C ILE A 180 18.01 20.56 -5.96
N THR A 181 17.31 21.32 -5.13
CA THR A 181 16.74 20.89 -3.84
C THR A 181 15.23 20.71 -3.90
N GLY A 182 14.58 21.22 -4.94
CA GLY A 182 13.17 20.94 -5.24
C GLY A 182 12.96 20.99 -6.76
N SER A 183 12.20 20.05 -7.30
CA SER A 183 11.86 20.03 -8.72
C SER A 183 10.55 19.29 -8.90
N ASP A 184 9.65 19.84 -9.71
CA ASP A 184 8.37 19.22 -9.96
C ASP A 184 7.81 19.59 -11.35
N TRP A 185 6.99 18.68 -11.88
CA TRP A 185 6.08 18.92 -12.99
C TRP A 185 4.67 18.77 -12.47
N PHE A 186 3.91 19.86 -12.51
CA PHE A 186 2.56 19.89 -11.96
C PHE A 186 1.54 20.18 -13.06
N TYR A 187 0.48 19.39 -13.07
CA TYR A 187 -0.66 19.57 -13.98
C TYR A 187 -1.79 20.39 -13.35
N ARG A 188 -1.68 20.61 -12.04
CA ARG A 188 -2.66 21.29 -11.21
C ARG A 188 -1.95 22.28 -10.29
N THR A 189 -2.73 23.05 -9.54
CA THR A 189 -2.18 24.08 -8.66
C THR A 189 -1.38 23.44 -7.54
N ILE A 190 -0.25 24.06 -7.19
CA ILE A 190 0.59 23.62 -6.07
C ILE A 190 0.93 24.78 -5.15
N TYR A 191 1.26 24.44 -3.91
CA TYR A 191 1.84 25.39 -2.97
C TYR A 191 3.32 25.14 -2.77
N VAL A 192 4.09 26.22 -2.66
CA VAL A 192 5.54 26.16 -2.44
C VAL A 192 5.99 27.25 -1.47
N GLU A 193 6.98 26.96 -0.64
CA GLU A 193 7.62 27.95 0.22
C GLU A 193 9.05 28.25 -0.24
N PHE A 194 9.28 29.48 -0.71
CA PHE A 194 10.59 30.00 -1.11
C PHE A 194 11.33 30.62 0.07
N LYS A 195 12.61 30.27 0.23
CA LYS A 195 13.51 30.86 1.23
C LYS A 195 14.38 31.95 0.61
N ASP A 196 14.80 32.90 1.45
CA ASP A 196 15.72 33.97 1.05
C ASP A 196 17.03 33.42 0.46
N GLY A 197 17.35 33.84 -0.77
CA GLY A 197 18.51 33.41 -1.54
C GLY A 197 18.33 32.11 -2.33
N ASP A 198 17.15 31.50 -2.36
CA ASP A 198 16.85 30.42 -3.29
C ASP A 198 16.91 30.93 -4.75
N GLU A 199 17.42 30.09 -5.64
CA GLU A 199 17.32 30.30 -7.09
C GLU A 199 16.15 29.49 -7.63
N VAL A 200 15.18 30.15 -8.24
CA VAL A 200 13.94 29.54 -8.74
C VAL A 200 13.89 29.66 -10.26
N VAL A 201 13.64 28.55 -10.93
CA VAL A 201 13.27 28.49 -12.35
C VAL A 201 11.81 28.06 -12.44
N LEU A 202 10.96 28.91 -13.00
CA LEU A 202 9.54 28.66 -13.20
C LEU A 202 9.24 28.64 -14.70
N GLU A 203 8.73 27.54 -15.23
CA GLU A 203 8.36 27.42 -16.65
C GLU A 203 6.88 27.07 -16.80
N ASP A 204 6.24 27.65 -17.82
CA ASP A 204 4.83 27.42 -18.18
C ASP A 204 3.84 27.51 -17.00
N ALA A 205 4.17 28.30 -15.99
CA ALA A 205 3.38 28.56 -14.80
C ALA A 205 3.55 30.00 -14.34
N LYS A 206 2.54 30.49 -13.62
CA LYS A 206 2.59 31.76 -12.89
C LYS A 206 2.42 31.49 -11.41
N GLY A 207 2.94 32.38 -10.58
CA GLY A 207 2.84 32.26 -9.14
C GLY A 207 2.30 33.51 -8.48
N TYR A 208 1.61 33.31 -7.38
CA TYR A 208 1.01 34.37 -6.57
C TYR A 208 1.58 34.25 -5.17
N PRO A 209 2.03 35.36 -4.54
CA PRO A 209 2.22 35.36 -3.10
C PRO A 209 0.95 34.85 -2.44
N PHE A 210 1.09 34.05 -1.39
CA PHE A 210 -0.04 33.32 -0.81
C PHE A 210 -1.23 34.21 -0.45
N ASP A 211 -0.99 35.40 0.12
CA ASP A 211 -2.04 36.36 0.48
C ASP A 211 -2.68 37.09 -0.72
N GLN A 212 -2.12 36.92 -1.92
CA GLN A 212 -2.58 37.50 -3.19
C GLN A 212 -3.11 36.43 -4.16
N ARG A 213 -3.21 35.17 -3.72
CA ARG A 213 -3.66 34.05 -4.57
C ARG A 213 -5.13 34.23 -4.97
N PRO A 214 -5.54 33.67 -6.13
CA PRO A 214 -6.96 33.50 -6.43
C PRO A 214 -7.67 32.69 -5.34
N GLU A 215 -8.94 32.98 -5.08
CA GLU A 215 -9.75 32.14 -4.20
C GLU A 215 -9.78 30.70 -4.71
N PRO A 216 -9.54 29.70 -3.85
CA PRO A 216 -9.50 28.30 -4.27
C PRO A 216 -10.87 27.84 -4.77
N ASN A 217 -10.87 27.02 -5.82
CA ASN A 217 -12.11 26.40 -6.29
C ASN A 217 -12.56 25.33 -5.29
N LYS A 218 -13.72 25.52 -4.67
CA LYS A 218 -14.30 24.57 -3.71
C LYS A 218 -15.41 23.69 -4.31
N GLU A 219 -15.82 23.97 -5.55
CA GLU A 219 -16.80 23.15 -6.27
C GLU A 219 -16.14 21.97 -6.98
N GLU A 220 -14.90 22.16 -7.43
CA GLU A 220 -14.06 21.13 -8.05
C GLU A 220 -12.72 21.10 -7.32
N ILE A 221 -12.64 20.30 -6.25
CA ILE A 221 -11.49 20.24 -5.36
C ILE A 221 -10.39 19.40 -6.04
N GLN A 222 -9.46 20.08 -6.70
CA GLN A 222 -8.38 19.51 -7.50
C GLN A 222 -7.09 20.36 -7.34
N GLY A 223 -5.92 19.72 -7.27
CA GLY A 223 -4.67 20.40 -6.95
C GLY A 223 -4.47 20.57 -5.44
N SER A 224 -3.71 21.59 -5.04
CA SER A 224 -3.32 21.80 -3.64
C SER A 224 -4.25 22.72 -2.85
N TYR A 225 -4.54 22.34 -1.60
CA TYR A 225 -5.35 23.08 -0.64
C TYR A 225 -4.68 23.07 0.75
N LEU A 226 -4.65 24.21 1.44
CA LEU A 226 -4.27 24.30 2.86
C LEU A 226 -5.51 24.11 3.72
N ILE A 227 -5.52 23.06 4.53
CA ILE A 227 -6.64 22.70 5.38
C ILE A 227 -6.70 23.64 6.59
N GLY A 228 -7.91 24.08 6.95
CA GLY A 228 -8.17 25.13 7.94
C GLY A 228 -8.17 26.56 7.35
N GLU A 229 -7.73 26.74 6.11
CA GLU A 229 -7.83 28.02 5.38
C GLU A 229 -8.63 27.90 4.08
N ASP A 230 -8.21 27.01 3.18
CA ASP A 230 -8.87 26.81 1.88
C ASP A 230 -10.07 25.85 2.01
N LEU A 231 -9.91 24.78 2.78
CA LEU A 231 -10.95 23.77 3.04
C LEU A 231 -11.04 23.48 4.55
N ASP A 232 -12.21 23.06 5.01
CA ASP A 232 -12.40 22.64 6.40
C ASP A 232 -11.76 21.26 6.63
N ALA A 233 -11.20 21.04 7.82
CA ALA A 233 -10.73 19.72 8.25
C ALA A 233 -11.88 18.70 8.33
N GLY A 234 -11.56 17.43 8.11
CA GLY A 234 -12.54 16.34 8.13
C GLY A 234 -12.21 15.23 7.13
N LEU A 235 -13.26 14.53 6.70
CA LEU A 235 -13.17 13.43 5.76
C LEU A 235 -13.64 13.86 4.38
N TYR A 236 -12.86 13.51 3.37
CA TYR A 236 -13.17 13.70 1.97
C TYR A 236 -13.12 12.36 1.24
N VAL A 237 -13.90 12.26 0.17
CA VAL A 237 -13.82 11.16 -0.80
C VAL A 237 -13.25 11.72 -2.07
N VAL A 238 -12.21 11.08 -2.60
CA VAL A 238 -11.64 11.39 -3.91
C VAL A 238 -12.16 10.38 -4.90
N LEU A 239 -12.76 10.88 -5.98
CA LEU A 239 -13.35 10.07 -7.05
C LEU A 239 -12.65 10.37 -8.38
N PRO A 240 -12.52 9.39 -9.29
CA PRO A 240 -11.97 9.60 -10.62
C PRO A 240 -12.71 10.73 -11.34
N ASP A 241 -11.95 11.57 -12.05
CA ASP A 241 -12.55 12.53 -12.96
C ASP A 241 -13.13 11.82 -14.20
N GLU A 242 -13.90 12.54 -15.04
CA GLU A 242 -14.52 11.96 -16.24
C GLU A 242 -13.53 11.28 -17.20
N SER A 243 -12.24 11.58 -17.09
CA SER A 243 -11.18 11.10 -17.98
C SER A 243 -10.36 9.94 -17.40
N GLY A 244 -10.48 9.68 -16.11
CA GLY A 244 -9.69 8.70 -15.36
C GLY A 244 -10.49 7.46 -14.93
N SER A 245 -9.77 6.42 -14.51
CA SER A 245 -10.34 5.24 -13.83
C SER A 245 -9.72 5.01 -12.45
N TRP A 246 -8.91 5.95 -11.96
CA TRP A 246 -8.32 5.89 -10.64
C TRP A 246 -7.99 7.28 -10.14
N VAL A 247 -7.77 7.39 -8.83
CA VAL A 247 -7.38 8.63 -8.16
C VAL A 247 -5.94 8.59 -7.70
N GLU A 248 -5.37 9.77 -7.57
CA GLU A 248 -4.05 10.00 -7.03
C GLU A 248 -4.06 11.31 -6.23
N GLY A 249 -3.59 11.22 -5.00
CA GLY A 249 -3.49 12.38 -4.12
C GLY A 249 -2.85 12.02 -2.80
N ASP A 250 -2.49 13.03 -2.04
CA ASP A 250 -1.71 12.87 -0.83
C ASP A 250 -1.94 14.03 0.14
N ILE A 251 -1.50 13.80 1.37
CA ILE A 251 -1.43 14.80 2.41
C ILE A 251 0.02 14.96 2.82
N ALA A 252 0.49 16.20 2.89
CA ALA A 252 1.81 16.54 3.40
C ALA A 252 1.73 17.47 4.62
N SER A 253 2.70 17.33 5.52
CA SER A 253 2.81 18.25 6.68
C SER A 253 3.45 19.60 6.34
N ASP A 254 4.08 19.71 5.16
CA ASP A 254 4.81 20.89 4.74
C ASP A 254 4.71 21.15 3.23
N MET A 255 4.79 22.43 2.85
CA MET A 255 4.83 22.91 1.47
C MET A 255 6.24 22.80 0.91
N ARG A 256 6.66 21.58 0.59
CA ARG A 256 7.68 21.35 -0.44
C ARG A 256 7.20 20.15 -1.23
N TRP A 257 7.39 20.14 -2.54
CA TRP A 257 7.42 18.92 -3.33
C TRP A 257 8.89 18.67 -3.65
N SER A 258 9.68 18.42 -2.59
CA SER A 258 11.05 17.95 -2.73
C SER A 258 11.12 16.50 -2.26
N SER A 259 12.23 15.81 -2.53
CA SER A 259 12.47 14.46 -2.01
C SER A 259 12.44 14.35 -0.47
N ASP A 260 12.39 15.49 0.24
CA ASP A 260 12.42 15.57 1.70
C ASP A 260 11.04 15.83 2.33
N SER A 261 10.00 16.03 1.51
CA SER A 261 8.64 16.28 1.98
C SER A 261 8.10 15.09 2.75
N ARG A 262 7.46 15.38 3.89
CA ARG A 262 6.86 14.32 4.70
C ARG A 262 5.42 14.12 4.26
N VAL A 263 5.24 13.19 3.33
CA VAL A 263 3.93 12.60 3.02
C VAL A 263 3.40 11.92 4.28
N ILE A 264 2.23 12.36 4.74
CA ILE A 264 1.47 11.80 5.87
C ILE A 264 0.70 10.57 5.40
N ALA A 265 -0.02 10.71 4.27
CA ALA A 265 -0.89 9.69 3.70
C ALA A 265 -1.05 9.90 2.20
N GLY A 266 -1.46 8.84 1.48
CA GLY A 266 -1.68 8.91 0.04
C GLY A 266 -2.78 7.97 -0.44
N LEU A 267 -3.44 8.40 -1.50
CA LEU A 267 -4.35 7.64 -2.34
C LEU A 267 -3.62 7.34 -3.64
N SER A 268 -3.56 6.07 -4.03
CA SER A 268 -2.94 5.68 -5.28
C SER A 268 -3.59 4.43 -5.82
N GLY A 269 -4.02 4.50 -7.09
CA GLY A 269 -4.55 3.38 -7.85
C GLY A 269 -5.87 2.84 -7.31
N VAL A 270 -6.73 3.71 -6.78
CA VAL A 270 -8.06 3.34 -6.28
C VAL A 270 -9.16 4.11 -6.99
N GLU A 271 -10.38 3.58 -7.02
CA GLU A 271 -11.57 4.19 -7.63
C GLU A 271 -12.43 4.96 -6.62
N TYR A 272 -12.31 4.63 -5.32
CA TYR A 272 -12.99 5.35 -4.25
C TYR A 272 -12.01 5.60 -3.10
N GLY A 273 -11.52 6.83 -2.93
CA GLY A 273 -10.48 7.13 -1.94
C GLY A 273 -10.97 7.97 -0.76
N VAL A 274 -11.28 7.37 0.38
CA VAL A 274 -11.50 8.14 1.62
C VAL A 274 -10.16 8.67 2.16
N ILE A 275 -10.13 9.95 2.51
CA ILE A 275 -8.95 10.61 3.07
C ILE A 275 -9.33 11.53 4.24
N GLU A 276 -8.60 11.40 5.34
CA GLU A 276 -8.74 12.21 6.55
C GLU A 276 -7.71 13.34 6.61
N VAL A 277 -8.19 14.58 6.65
CA VAL A 277 -7.38 15.80 6.72
C VAL A 277 -7.63 16.58 8.02
N GLU A 278 -6.55 17.16 8.56
CA GLU A 278 -6.52 17.97 9.78
C GLU A 278 -6.08 19.41 9.47
N ASP A 279 -6.42 20.37 10.35
CA ASP A 279 -6.00 21.77 10.20
C ASP A 279 -4.47 21.89 10.06
N GLY A 280 -4.02 22.62 9.05
CA GLY A 280 -2.61 22.84 8.74
C GLY A 280 -2.01 21.83 7.75
N ASP A 281 -2.75 20.77 7.39
CA ASP A 281 -2.36 19.85 6.32
C ASP A 281 -2.33 20.55 4.95
N TYR A 282 -1.50 20.04 4.06
CA TYR A 282 -1.56 20.32 2.63
C TYR A 282 -2.13 19.10 1.92
N LEU A 283 -3.38 19.20 1.46
CA LEU A 283 -4.01 18.20 0.60
C LEU A 283 -3.61 18.50 -0.83
N HIS A 284 -3.13 17.50 -1.57
CA HIS A 284 -2.90 17.59 -3.01
C HIS A 284 -3.65 16.48 -3.74
N ILE A 285 -4.46 16.83 -4.73
CA ILE A 285 -5.17 15.89 -5.59
C ILE A 285 -4.63 16.04 -7.01
N ASP A 286 -3.81 15.09 -7.47
CA ASP A 286 -3.29 15.06 -8.85
C ASP A 286 -4.32 14.49 -9.82
N ARG A 287 -5.03 13.42 -9.40
CA ARG A 287 -6.06 12.76 -10.22
C ARG A 287 -7.32 12.50 -9.45
N GLY A 288 -8.44 12.82 -10.08
CA GLY A 288 -9.74 12.78 -9.44
C GLY A 288 -10.15 14.13 -8.85
N THR A 289 -11.29 14.12 -8.16
CA THR A 289 -11.88 15.28 -7.51
C THR A 289 -12.27 14.89 -6.10
N ALA A 290 -11.87 15.69 -5.12
CA ALA A 290 -12.30 15.49 -3.74
C ALA A 290 -13.70 16.11 -3.51
N VAL A 291 -14.50 15.46 -2.68
CA VAL A 291 -15.76 15.98 -2.17
C VAL A 291 -15.85 15.71 -0.67
N PRO A 292 -16.46 16.59 0.14
CA PRO A 292 -16.73 16.28 1.55
C PRO A 292 -17.49 14.95 1.64
N ILE A 293 -17.12 14.07 2.58
CA ILE A 293 -17.68 12.71 2.64
C ILE A 293 -19.21 12.70 2.77
N ALA A 294 -19.79 13.69 3.46
CA ALA A 294 -21.23 13.83 3.62
C ALA A 294 -21.98 14.16 2.31
N GLU A 295 -21.26 14.59 1.28
CA GLU A 295 -21.76 14.92 -0.05
C GLU A 295 -21.34 13.87 -1.10
N ALA A 296 -20.52 12.90 -0.70
CA ALA A 296 -20.05 11.83 -1.57
C ALA A 296 -21.20 10.91 -2.01
N PRO A 297 -21.11 10.31 -3.21
CA PRO A 297 -22.01 9.22 -3.58
C PRO A 297 -21.85 8.03 -2.63
N GLU A 298 -22.89 7.20 -2.59
CA GLU A 298 -22.87 5.92 -1.89
C GLU A 298 -21.69 5.08 -2.39
N ALA A 299 -20.93 4.51 -1.46
CA ALA A 299 -19.77 3.69 -1.77
C ALA A 299 -20.19 2.36 -2.41
N ASP A 300 -19.37 1.86 -3.33
CA ASP A 300 -19.50 0.54 -3.93
C ASP A 300 -18.26 -0.29 -3.56
N PRO A 301 -18.31 -1.12 -2.50
CA PRO A 301 -17.15 -1.90 -2.06
C PRO A 301 -16.84 -3.12 -2.94
N THR A 302 -17.28 -3.09 -4.19
CA THR A 302 -16.90 -4.06 -5.24
C THR A 302 -15.78 -3.55 -6.14
N VAL A 303 -15.34 -2.30 -5.96
CA VAL A 303 -14.21 -1.70 -6.69
C VAL A 303 -13.04 -1.37 -5.76
N ASP A 304 -11.88 -1.16 -6.37
CA ASP A 304 -10.67 -0.74 -5.66
C ASP A 304 -10.90 0.55 -4.90
N GLY A 305 -10.56 0.57 -3.63
CA GLY A 305 -10.97 1.67 -2.78
C GLY A 305 -10.38 1.64 -1.40
N ILE A 306 -10.52 2.77 -0.73
CA ILE A 306 -10.26 3.00 0.67
C ILE A 306 -11.57 3.44 1.29
N TYR A 307 -12.10 2.64 2.21
CA TYR A 307 -13.42 2.80 2.80
C TYR A 307 -13.33 2.87 4.32
N ARG A 308 -14.22 3.63 4.96
CA ARG A 308 -14.38 3.61 6.42
C ARG A 308 -15.39 2.56 6.83
N VAL A 309 -15.00 1.73 7.78
CA VAL A 309 -15.83 0.67 8.34
C VAL A 309 -16.82 1.27 9.33
N GLY A 310 -18.08 0.86 9.23
CA GLY A 310 -19.22 1.40 9.99
C GLY A 310 -20.02 2.47 9.24
N GLU A 311 -19.46 3.04 8.17
CA GLU A 311 -20.10 4.07 7.33
C GLU A 311 -20.19 3.60 5.88
N GLU A 312 -19.11 3.69 5.09
CA GLU A 312 -19.10 3.26 3.70
C GLU A 312 -19.18 1.74 3.54
N VAL A 313 -18.58 0.98 4.46
CA VAL A 313 -18.66 -0.48 4.51
C VAL A 313 -19.13 -0.89 5.90
N PRO A 314 -20.19 -1.70 6.06
CA PRO A 314 -20.61 -2.16 7.38
C PRO A 314 -19.49 -2.95 8.09
N ALA A 315 -19.41 -2.82 9.41
CA ALA A 315 -18.58 -3.71 10.21
C ALA A 315 -19.11 -5.15 10.13
N GLY A 316 -18.20 -6.13 10.07
CA GLY A 316 -18.59 -7.53 9.96
C GLY A 316 -17.48 -8.43 9.43
N TYR A 317 -17.84 -9.71 9.34
CA TYR A 317 -17.01 -10.76 8.80
C TYR A 317 -17.31 -10.93 7.30
N TYR A 318 -16.29 -10.90 6.47
CA TYR A 318 -16.40 -10.91 5.02
C TYR A 318 -15.46 -11.92 4.39
N ARG A 319 -15.89 -12.47 3.26
CA ARG A 319 -14.99 -13.08 2.28
C ARG A 319 -14.52 -12.00 1.32
N VAL A 320 -13.25 -12.09 0.91
CA VAL A 320 -12.63 -11.18 -0.06
C VAL A 320 -12.30 -11.97 -1.31
N LEU A 321 -12.81 -11.55 -2.46
CA LEU A 321 -12.64 -12.24 -3.75
C LEU A 321 -12.04 -11.32 -4.82
N PRO A 322 -11.31 -11.88 -5.80
CA PRO A 322 -10.83 -11.15 -6.96
C PRO A 322 -11.99 -10.62 -7.78
N VAL A 323 -11.87 -9.36 -8.20
CA VAL A 323 -12.77 -8.75 -9.18
C VAL A 323 -12.54 -9.36 -10.57
N ASP A 324 -11.29 -9.72 -10.89
CA ASP A 324 -10.91 -10.52 -12.07
C ASP A 324 -10.11 -11.75 -11.62
N PRO A 325 -10.52 -12.98 -12.00
CA PRO A 325 -9.86 -14.22 -11.56
C PRO A 325 -8.41 -14.38 -12.04
N ASN A 326 -7.89 -13.49 -12.89
CA ASN A 326 -6.50 -13.50 -13.35
C ASN A 326 -5.63 -12.44 -12.65
N THR A 327 -6.14 -11.82 -11.58
CA THR A 327 -5.45 -10.78 -10.83
C THR A 327 -5.25 -11.22 -9.39
N ASN A 328 -4.15 -10.76 -8.80
CA ASN A 328 -3.91 -10.93 -7.39
C ASN A 328 -4.68 -9.87 -6.60
N ILE A 329 -5.24 -10.30 -5.47
CA ILE A 329 -5.96 -9.44 -4.54
C ILE A 329 -5.05 -8.98 -3.42
N SER A 330 -5.35 -7.80 -2.89
CA SER A 330 -4.84 -7.40 -1.59
C SER A 330 -5.88 -6.69 -0.78
N ILE A 331 -5.80 -6.89 0.53
CA ILE A 331 -6.60 -6.16 1.50
C ILE A 331 -5.70 -5.66 2.61
N THR A 332 -5.88 -4.40 2.98
CA THR A 332 -5.20 -3.79 4.12
C THR A 332 -6.24 -3.14 5.02
N THR A 333 -6.20 -3.37 6.33
CA THR A 333 -6.97 -2.58 7.30
C THR A 333 -6.05 -1.75 8.17
N TYR A 334 -6.49 -0.57 8.56
CA TYR A 334 -5.72 0.36 9.39
C TYR A 334 -6.64 1.17 10.29
N LYS A 335 -6.08 1.70 11.38
CA LYS A 335 -6.83 2.51 12.36
C LYS A 335 -7.10 3.95 11.91
N SER A 336 -6.31 4.46 10.97
CA SER A 336 -6.49 5.77 10.35
C SER A 336 -5.80 5.77 8.99
N THR A 337 -6.36 6.48 8.01
CA THR A 337 -5.71 6.72 6.72
C THR A 337 -4.42 7.53 6.85
N ARG A 338 -4.20 8.19 8.01
CA ARG A 338 -3.07 9.11 8.26
C ARG A 338 -1.81 8.43 8.80
N THR A 339 -1.88 7.18 9.24
CA THR A 339 -0.76 6.51 9.92
C THR A 339 -0.43 5.17 9.27
N THR A 340 0.77 4.66 9.56
CA THR A 340 1.19 3.30 9.19
C THR A 340 0.64 2.24 10.15
N ASP A 341 -0.44 2.52 10.89
CA ASP A 341 -1.02 1.61 11.89
C ASP A 341 -1.86 0.53 11.20
N ILE A 342 -1.17 -0.31 10.42
CA ILE A 342 -1.72 -1.47 9.71
C ILE A 342 -2.13 -2.52 10.75
N VAL A 343 -3.40 -2.89 10.71
CA VAL A 343 -4.02 -3.91 11.56
C VAL A 343 -4.01 -5.27 10.86
N TYR A 344 -4.34 -5.27 9.57
CA TYR A 344 -4.34 -6.45 8.71
C TYR A 344 -3.77 -6.09 7.34
N ASN A 345 -2.98 -6.98 6.75
CA ASN A 345 -2.48 -6.82 5.39
C ASN A 345 -2.21 -8.21 4.82
N GLU A 346 -2.85 -8.52 3.71
CA GLU A 346 -2.73 -9.85 3.12
C GLU A 346 -2.93 -9.81 1.61
N TYR A 347 -2.31 -10.78 0.93
CA TYR A 347 -2.37 -10.97 -0.51
C TYR A 347 -2.75 -12.41 -0.83
N ALA A 348 -3.47 -12.60 -1.93
CA ALA A 348 -3.88 -13.91 -2.44
C ALA A 348 -4.13 -13.82 -3.93
N ASP A 349 -4.23 -14.97 -4.59
CA ASP A 349 -4.73 -15.05 -5.97
C ASP A 349 -6.23 -15.45 -5.97
N ASP A 350 -6.67 -16.24 -4.99
CA ASP A 350 -8.02 -16.83 -4.98
C ASP A 350 -9.00 -16.15 -4.00
N GLN A 351 -8.75 -16.24 -2.69
CA GLN A 351 -9.65 -15.66 -1.69
C GLN A 351 -8.97 -15.39 -0.34
N LEU A 352 -9.54 -14.46 0.41
CA LEU A 352 -9.18 -14.16 1.80
C LEU A 352 -10.44 -14.02 2.66
N TYR A 353 -10.23 -13.92 3.97
CA TYR A 353 -11.27 -13.56 4.93
C TYR A 353 -10.82 -12.40 5.80
N VAL A 354 -11.76 -11.54 6.18
CA VAL A 354 -11.48 -10.35 6.99
C VAL A 354 -12.63 -10.03 7.96
N ASP A 355 -12.29 -9.59 9.18
CA ASP A 355 -13.23 -9.14 10.20
C ASP A 355 -13.02 -7.64 10.40
N LEU A 356 -13.89 -6.88 9.76
CA LEU A 356 -13.89 -5.43 9.72
C LEU A 356 -14.55 -4.88 10.97
N GLN A 357 -13.81 -4.06 11.71
CA GLN A 357 -14.28 -3.45 12.96
C GLN A 357 -14.72 -2.02 12.73
N ASP A 358 -15.83 -1.64 13.36
CA ASP A 358 -16.37 -0.29 13.32
C ASP A 358 -15.30 0.77 13.64
N GLY A 359 -15.21 1.79 12.78
CA GLY A 359 -14.23 2.87 12.88
C GLY A 359 -12.85 2.58 12.29
N ASP A 360 -12.55 1.34 11.88
CA ASP A 360 -11.35 1.03 11.10
C ASP A 360 -11.54 1.50 9.64
N TYR A 361 -10.47 1.42 8.86
CA TYR A 361 -10.51 1.62 7.41
C TYR A 361 -10.04 0.36 6.70
N VAL A 362 -10.54 0.13 5.50
CA VAL A 362 -10.15 -0.99 4.63
C VAL A 362 -9.75 -0.46 3.26
N LYS A 363 -8.57 -0.87 2.80
CA LYS A 363 -8.11 -0.73 1.42
C LYS A 363 -8.31 -2.06 0.70
N LEU A 364 -9.00 -2.01 -0.44
CA LEU A 364 -9.19 -3.11 -1.37
C LEU A 364 -8.42 -2.83 -2.66
N TYR A 365 -7.77 -3.85 -3.21
CA TYR A 365 -7.07 -3.78 -4.48
C TYR A 365 -7.27 -5.07 -5.28
N ASN A 366 -7.77 -4.93 -6.50
CA ASN A 366 -8.41 -5.96 -7.32
C ASN A 366 -9.42 -6.82 -6.56
N ALA A 367 -10.02 -6.30 -5.49
CA ALA A 367 -10.73 -7.10 -4.49
C ALA A 367 -12.14 -6.57 -4.22
N SER A 368 -13.06 -7.49 -3.98
CA SER A 368 -14.45 -7.22 -3.60
C SER A 368 -14.79 -7.90 -2.28
N LEU A 369 -15.67 -7.26 -1.48
CA LEU A 369 -16.20 -7.83 -0.25
C LEU A 369 -17.51 -8.56 -0.53
N GLU A 370 -17.59 -9.81 -0.12
CA GLU A 370 -18.74 -10.68 -0.34
C GLU A 370 -19.26 -11.27 0.97
N ASP A 371 -20.52 -11.73 0.93
CA ASP A 371 -21.11 -12.50 2.04
C ASP A 371 -20.26 -13.76 2.28
N PRO A 372 -19.71 -13.95 3.49
CA PRO A 372 -18.88 -15.12 3.79
C PRO A 372 -19.64 -16.44 3.69
N GLU A 373 -20.96 -16.43 3.65
CA GLU A 373 -21.79 -17.63 3.46
C GLU A 373 -22.12 -17.91 1.98
N ALA A 374 -21.67 -17.07 1.04
CA ALA A 374 -21.87 -17.31 -0.37
C ALA A 374 -21.13 -18.58 -0.84
N GLU A 375 -21.81 -19.46 -1.58
CA GLU A 375 -21.15 -20.62 -2.20
C GLU A 375 -20.22 -20.15 -3.31
N VAL A 376 -18.95 -20.55 -3.24
CA VAL A 376 -17.93 -20.31 -4.27
C VAL A 376 -17.28 -21.64 -4.62
N ASP A 377 -17.04 -21.84 -5.91
CA ASP A 377 -16.31 -22.99 -6.41
C ASP A 377 -14.82 -22.67 -6.32
N ILE A 378 -14.12 -23.30 -5.38
CA ILE A 378 -12.67 -23.13 -5.18
C ILE A 378 -11.92 -24.33 -5.74
N ASP A 379 -10.86 -24.06 -6.52
CA ASP A 379 -9.98 -25.13 -7.00
C ASP A 379 -8.87 -25.37 -5.99
N LEU A 380 -9.06 -26.37 -5.12
CA LEU A 380 -8.05 -26.75 -4.14
C LEU A 380 -6.81 -27.43 -4.75
N ASN A 381 -6.74 -27.65 -6.07
CA ASN A 381 -5.56 -28.24 -6.71
C ASN A 381 -4.47 -27.21 -7.07
N ASP A 382 -4.80 -25.93 -7.08
CA ASP A 382 -3.88 -24.82 -7.33
C ASP A 382 -4.40 -23.58 -6.61
N PHE A 383 -4.26 -23.57 -5.28
CA PHE A 383 -4.88 -22.59 -4.41
C PHE A 383 -3.85 -21.66 -3.74
N SER A 384 -4.18 -20.38 -3.67
CA SER A 384 -3.39 -19.30 -3.13
C SER A 384 -4.32 -18.33 -2.39
N GLY A 385 -4.51 -18.54 -1.09
CA GLY A 385 -5.49 -17.82 -0.29
C GLY A 385 -5.77 -18.47 1.07
N MET A 386 -6.94 -18.17 1.64
CA MET A 386 -7.44 -18.74 2.91
C MET A 386 -8.62 -19.68 2.69
N VAL A 387 -8.63 -20.82 3.37
CA VAL A 387 -9.82 -21.66 3.54
C VAL A 387 -10.25 -21.68 5.01
N GLU A 388 -11.56 -21.64 5.27
CA GLU A 388 -12.14 -21.83 6.60
C GLU A 388 -12.47 -23.30 6.83
N VAL A 389 -11.96 -23.84 7.93
CA VAL A 389 -12.12 -25.24 8.30
C VAL A 389 -13.49 -25.44 8.94
N GLY A 390 -14.27 -26.36 8.38
CA GLY A 390 -15.69 -26.54 8.67
C GLY A 390 -16.62 -26.01 7.59
N ARG A 391 -16.12 -25.12 6.72
CA ARG A 391 -16.85 -24.59 5.55
C ARG A 391 -16.29 -25.13 4.24
N GLU A 392 -15.04 -24.81 3.92
CA GLU A 392 -14.41 -25.19 2.66
C GLU A 392 -13.75 -26.57 2.72
N ILE A 393 -13.15 -26.91 3.86
CA ILE A 393 -12.50 -28.20 4.11
C ILE A 393 -12.96 -28.75 5.48
N GLU A 394 -13.06 -30.06 5.63
CA GLU A 394 -13.40 -30.66 6.93
C GLU A 394 -12.20 -30.57 7.90
N ALA A 395 -12.44 -30.51 9.21
CA ALA A 395 -11.36 -30.68 10.19
C ALA A 395 -10.66 -32.04 10.00
N GLY A 396 -9.33 -32.05 10.06
CA GLY A 396 -8.54 -33.25 9.79
C GLY A 396 -7.11 -32.95 9.35
N GLU A 397 -6.47 -33.99 8.82
CA GLU A 397 -5.11 -33.90 8.29
C GLU A 397 -5.12 -33.86 6.76
N TYR A 398 -4.24 -33.02 6.21
CA TYR A 398 -4.07 -32.78 4.79
C TYR A 398 -2.60 -32.85 4.41
N GLN A 399 -2.35 -33.25 3.17
CA GLN A 399 -1.08 -33.06 2.49
C GLN A 399 -1.21 -31.83 1.59
N VAL A 400 -0.35 -30.83 1.77
CA VAL A 400 -0.23 -29.68 0.89
C VAL A 400 0.96 -29.92 -0.05
N GLN A 401 0.72 -29.84 -1.36
CA GLN A 401 1.75 -30.05 -2.38
C GLN A 401 2.03 -28.73 -3.10
N ALA A 402 3.30 -28.42 -3.35
CA ALA A 402 3.68 -27.23 -4.12
C ALA A 402 3.17 -27.31 -5.56
N GLY A 403 2.61 -26.21 -6.07
CA GLY A 403 2.22 -26.12 -7.49
C GLY A 403 3.43 -25.95 -8.43
N GLU A 404 4.46 -25.23 -7.99
CA GLU A 404 5.66 -24.95 -8.79
C GLU A 404 6.97 -25.26 -8.04
N GLU A 405 7.55 -24.25 -7.37
CA GLU A 405 8.90 -24.31 -6.77
C GLU A 405 8.87 -24.47 -5.25
N TYR A 406 8.01 -23.72 -4.57
CA TYR A 406 7.78 -23.80 -3.14
C TYR A 406 6.39 -23.26 -2.83
N PHE A 407 5.91 -23.58 -1.64
CA PHE A 407 4.72 -22.96 -1.08
C PHE A 407 4.99 -22.58 0.37
N SER A 408 4.20 -21.62 0.84
CA SER A 408 4.10 -21.25 2.24
C SER A 408 2.72 -21.61 2.74
N LEU A 409 2.62 -22.03 4.00
CA LEU A 409 1.36 -22.24 4.68
C LEU A 409 1.37 -21.59 6.06
N ARG A 410 0.17 -21.22 6.53
CA ARG A 410 -0.08 -20.78 7.91
C ARG A 410 -1.37 -21.38 8.43
N ILE A 411 -1.35 -21.87 9.67
CA ILE A 411 -2.59 -22.15 10.41
C ILE A 411 -2.92 -20.89 11.22
N LEU A 412 -4.15 -20.41 11.08
CA LEU A 412 -4.68 -19.28 11.85
C LEU A 412 -5.75 -19.80 12.79
N GLY A 413 -5.65 -19.42 14.07
CA GLY A 413 -6.63 -19.79 15.08
C GLY A 413 -8.01 -19.17 14.85
N THR A 414 -8.97 -19.56 15.70
CA THR A 414 -10.37 -19.12 15.64
C THR A 414 -10.56 -17.61 15.84
N ASP A 415 -9.58 -16.95 16.47
CA ASP A 415 -9.67 -15.55 16.90
C ASP A 415 -8.81 -14.62 16.02
N GLY A 416 -8.12 -15.14 14.99
CA GLY A 416 -6.85 -14.56 14.54
C GLY A 416 -6.67 -14.40 13.04
N MET A 417 -7.55 -13.68 12.34
CA MET A 417 -7.23 -13.11 11.02
C MET A 417 -6.40 -11.82 11.13
N ARG A 418 -5.83 -11.47 12.29
CA ARG A 418 -5.07 -10.23 12.51
C ARG A 418 -3.59 -10.53 12.67
N VAL A 419 -2.76 -9.80 11.90
CA VAL A 419 -1.40 -10.12 11.40
C VAL A 419 -0.32 -10.45 12.45
N TRP A 420 -0.62 -10.56 13.74
CA TRP A 420 0.44 -10.65 14.76
C TRP A 420 0.20 -11.60 15.94
N SER A 421 -0.84 -12.44 15.93
CA SER A 421 -1.03 -13.44 16.99
C SER A 421 -0.60 -14.84 16.52
N ASP A 422 0.57 -15.27 17.01
CA ASP A 422 1.01 -16.67 17.17
C ASP A 422 0.84 -17.60 15.95
N TYR A 423 1.52 -17.29 14.83
CA TYR A 423 1.45 -18.10 13.62
C TYR A 423 2.40 -19.31 13.64
N GLU A 424 1.85 -20.46 13.25
CA GLU A 424 2.59 -21.60 12.74
C GLU A 424 2.83 -21.36 11.24
N TYR A 425 4.07 -21.09 10.86
CA TYR A 425 4.46 -20.79 9.49
C TYR A 425 5.43 -21.85 8.99
N LEU A 426 5.19 -22.36 7.79
CA LEU A 426 6.10 -23.25 7.10
C LEU A 426 6.24 -22.79 5.65
N SER A 427 7.47 -22.82 5.13
CA SER A 427 7.80 -22.58 3.73
C SER A 427 8.65 -23.74 3.26
N ILE A 428 8.24 -24.43 2.19
CA ILE A 428 8.92 -25.65 1.74
C ILE A 428 8.69 -25.92 0.25
N ASP A 429 9.68 -26.54 -0.39
CA ASP A 429 9.70 -26.70 -1.85
C ASP A 429 8.69 -27.73 -2.35
N ASN A 430 8.56 -28.87 -1.67
CA ASN A 430 7.81 -30.02 -2.20
C ASN A 430 6.42 -30.17 -1.58
N MET A 431 6.37 -30.61 -0.33
CA MET A 431 5.11 -30.87 0.34
C MET A 431 5.22 -30.70 1.86
N ALA A 432 4.09 -30.40 2.50
CA ALA A 432 3.92 -30.42 3.96
C ALA A 432 2.66 -31.17 4.38
N TYR A 433 2.68 -31.75 5.57
CA TYR A 433 1.45 -32.20 6.22
C TYR A 433 0.96 -31.10 7.15
N VAL A 434 -0.35 -30.95 7.22
CA VAL A 434 -1.00 -29.97 8.10
C VAL A 434 -2.23 -30.61 8.75
N SER A 435 -2.40 -30.43 10.06
CA SER A 435 -3.59 -30.82 10.81
C SER A 435 -4.33 -29.58 11.24
N VAL A 436 -5.62 -29.53 10.91
CA VAL A 436 -6.49 -28.38 11.17
C VAL A 436 -7.77 -28.78 11.91
N GLU A 437 -8.24 -27.90 12.77
CA GLU A 437 -9.44 -28.04 13.60
C GLU A 437 -10.56 -27.12 13.10
N GLU A 438 -11.81 -27.51 13.39
CA GLU A 438 -13.01 -26.73 13.06
C GLU A 438 -12.90 -25.27 13.55
N GLY A 439 -13.18 -24.32 12.66
CA GLY A 439 -13.11 -22.88 12.93
C GLY A 439 -11.73 -22.25 12.77
N GLN A 440 -10.68 -23.04 12.47
CA GLN A 440 -9.40 -22.49 12.04
C GLN A 440 -9.44 -22.02 10.58
N TYR A 441 -8.42 -21.26 10.21
CA TYR A 441 -8.14 -20.93 8.82
C TYR A 441 -6.81 -21.53 8.40
N LEU A 442 -6.76 -22.05 7.17
CA LEU A 442 -5.51 -22.45 6.55
C LEU A 442 -5.21 -21.48 5.41
N TRP A 443 -4.16 -20.69 5.57
CA TRP A 443 -3.63 -19.86 4.50
C TRP A 443 -2.53 -20.61 3.76
N ILE A 444 -2.53 -20.57 2.43
CA ILE A 444 -1.53 -21.21 1.57
C ILE A 444 -1.18 -20.28 0.43
N SER A 445 0.08 -20.29 -0.01
CA SER A 445 0.49 -19.69 -1.29
C SER A 445 0.76 -20.79 -2.32
N ARG A 446 -0.02 -20.87 -3.41
CA ARG A 446 0.26 -21.72 -4.58
C ARG A 446 0.49 -23.20 -4.26
N GLY A 447 -0.52 -23.85 -3.68
CA GLY A 447 -0.46 -25.26 -3.34
C GLY A 447 -1.75 -26.02 -3.56
N ALA A 448 -1.62 -27.33 -3.75
CA ALA A 448 -2.74 -28.25 -3.78
C ALA A 448 -3.04 -28.78 -2.37
N ILE A 449 -4.28 -28.63 -1.89
CA ILE A 449 -4.74 -29.17 -0.60
C ILE A 449 -5.38 -30.54 -0.82
N VAL A 450 -4.71 -31.59 -0.38
CA VAL A 450 -5.14 -32.99 -0.59
C VAL A 450 -5.52 -33.63 0.74
N PRO A 451 -6.76 -34.13 0.92
CA PRO A 451 -7.12 -34.89 2.12
C PRO A 451 -6.16 -36.06 2.34
N ILE A 452 -5.76 -36.32 3.58
CA ILE A 452 -4.77 -37.38 3.86
C ILE A 452 -5.19 -38.77 3.34
N ALA A 453 -6.50 -39.03 3.25
CA ALA A 453 -7.03 -40.28 2.71
C ALA A 453 -6.69 -40.51 1.22
N ASP A 454 -6.47 -39.41 0.49
CA ASP A 454 -6.14 -39.39 -0.94
C ASP A 454 -4.65 -39.04 -1.18
N ALA A 455 -3.88 -38.79 -0.11
CA ALA A 455 -2.48 -38.42 -0.20
C ALA A 455 -1.60 -39.52 -0.82
N THR A 456 -0.60 -39.11 -1.57
CA THR A 456 0.39 -40.03 -2.16
C THR A 456 1.61 -40.16 -1.26
N VAL A 457 2.10 -41.40 -1.12
CA VAL A 457 3.38 -41.70 -0.44
C VAL A 457 4.51 -40.99 -1.16
N GLN A 458 5.31 -40.24 -0.40
CA GLN A 458 6.42 -39.47 -0.95
C GLN A 458 7.66 -40.31 -1.19
N THR A 459 8.30 -40.07 -2.32
CA THR A 459 9.61 -40.66 -2.66
C THR A 459 10.74 -39.64 -2.72
N VAL A 460 10.39 -38.34 -2.67
CA VAL A 460 11.37 -37.25 -2.57
C VAL A 460 11.75 -37.12 -1.10
N LEU A 461 13.05 -37.16 -0.82
CA LEU A 461 13.60 -37.15 0.54
C LEU A 461 14.49 -35.92 0.77
N GLU A 462 14.18 -34.81 0.11
CA GLU A 462 14.88 -33.53 0.20
C GLU A 462 13.85 -32.38 0.16
N ASN A 463 14.11 -31.30 0.90
CA ASN A 463 13.26 -30.09 0.96
C ASN A 463 11.75 -30.39 1.06
N THR A 464 11.37 -31.17 2.06
CA THR A 464 10.01 -31.74 2.18
C THR A 464 9.67 -32.09 3.63
N MET A 465 8.39 -32.24 3.94
CA MET A 465 7.94 -32.84 5.19
C MET A 465 7.58 -34.31 4.95
N LEU A 466 8.07 -35.21 5.79
CA LEU A 466 7.77 -36.65 5.71
C LEU A 466 7.02 -37.09 6.96
N LYS A 467 6.02 -37.96 6.78
CA LYS A 467 5.31 -38.63 7.88
C LYS A 467 5.84 -40.05 8.07
N VAL A 468 6.37 -40.33 9.25
CA VAL A 468 6.93 -41.63 9.61
C VAL A 468 5.82 -42.65 9.85
N GLY A 469 5.92 -43.80 9.20
CA GLY A 469 4.87 -44.81 9.09
C GLY A 469 4.02 -44.70 7.82
N LEU A 470 4.11 -43.58 7.09
CA LEU A 470 3.47 -43.39 5.78
C LEU A 470 4.50 -43.28 4.65
N ASP A 471 5.38 -42.29 4.73
CA ASP A 471 6.39 -42.00 3.69
C ASP A 471 7.67 -42.82 3.88
N ILE A 472 8.07 -42.99 5.14
CA ILE A 472 9.28 -43.70 5.56
C ILE A 472 9.00 -44.58 6.77
N ASP A 473 9.71 -45.69 6.91
CA ASP A 473 9.61 -46.56 8.09
C ASP A 473 10.25 -45.88 9.33
N PRO A 474 9.82 -46.20 10.57
CA PRO A 474 10.53 -45.75 11.76
C PRO A 474 11.93 -46.37 11.85
N GLY A 475 12.92 -45.58 12.26
CA GLY A 475 14.31 -46.03 12.26
C GLY A 475 15.34 -44.93 12.43
N THR A 476 16.60 -45.27 12.16
CA THR A 476 17.73 -44.33 12.17
C THR A 476 18.10 -43.93 10.76
N TYR A 477 18.29 -42.64 10.56
CA TYR A 477 18.56 -42.02 9.27
C TYR A 477 19.76 -41.09 9.36
N ILE A 478 20.42 -40.90 8.23
CA ILE A 478 21.43 -39.86 8.01
C ILE A 478 20.72 -38.66 7.38
N LEU A 479 20.85 -37.50 8.01
CA LEU A 479 20.51 -36.21 7.44
C LEU A 479 21.77 -35.59 6.86
N SER A 480 21.71 -35.18 5.59
CA SER A 480 22.82 -34.53 4.89
C SER A 480 22.43 -33.12 4.46
N PRO A 481 23.23 -32.09 4.78
CA PRO A 481 22.99 -30.74 4.28
C PRO A 481 23.17 -30.68 2.77
N ILE A 482 22.26 -30.01 2.07
CA ILE A 482 22.35 -29.77 0.61
C ILE A 482 22.49 -28.29 0.26
N ASP A 483 22.35 -27.38 1.24
CA ASP A 483 22.58 -25.94 1.08
C ASP A 483 23.31 -25.32 2.30
N ASP A 484 23.75 -24.07 2.18
CA ASP A 484 24.50 -23.32 3.20
C ASP A 484 23.69 -23.06 4.50
N TYR A 485 22.36 -23.18 4.43
CA TYR A 485 21.41 -22.93 5.53
C TYR A 485 20.52 -24.14 5.83
N SER A 486 21.09 -25.33 5.77
CA SER A 486 20.36 -26.58 6.01
C SER A 486 19.85 -26.70 7.45
N SER A 487 18.61 -27.12 7.63
CA SER A 487 18.01 -27.42 8.93
C SER A 487 16.96 -28.53 8.85
N TYR A 488 16.56 -29.04 10.01
CA TYR A 488 15.41 -29.92 10.12
C TYR A 488 14.64 -29.66 11.40
N GLU A 489 13.37 -30.04 11.37
CA GLU A 489 12.51 -30.03 12.54
C GLU A 489 11.69 -31.32 12.63
N ILE A 490 11.57 -31.87 13.83
CA ILE A 490 10.73 -33.04 14.11
C ILE A 490 9.54 -32.58 14.93
N PHE A 491 8.34 -32.91 14.47
CA PHE A 491 7.09 -32.68 15.17
C PHE A 491 6.43 -34.00 15.59
N SER A 492 5.65 -33.93 16.67
CA SER A 492 4.83 -35.03 17.18
C SER A 492 3.47 -35.16 16.49
N ASP A 493 3.03 -34.10 15.81
CA ASP A 493 1.83 -34.04 14.97
C ASP A 493 2.04 -32.98 13.88
N ALA A 494 1.07 -32.84 12.97
CA ALA A 494 1.12 -31.87 11.88
C ALA A 494 0.41 -30.54 12.22
N THR A 495 0.23 -30.21 13.51
CA THR A 495 -0.24 -28.86 13.89
C THR A 495 0.86 -27.82 13.66
N LEU A 496 2.14 -28.21 13.55
CA LEU A 496 3.27 -27.28 13.40
C LEU A 496 3.45 -26.32 14.59
N SER A 497 2.74 -26.58 15.69
CA SER A 497 2.83 -25.81 16.92
C SER A 497 4.19 -25.96 17.58
N TRP A 498 4.60 -24.92 18.33
CA TRP A 498 5.73 -25.03 19.25
C TRP A 498 5.58 -26.19 20.23
N GLU A 499 4.36 -26.51 20.65
CA GLU A 499 4.08 -27.62 21.57
C GLU A 499 4.30 -28.99 20.91
N SER A 500 4.04 -29.09 19.61
CA SER A 500 4.26 -30.31 18.84
C SER A 500 5.74 -30.50 18.45
N SER A 501 6.54 -29.43 18.39
CA SER A 501 7.97 -29.48 18.06
C SER A 501 8.77 -30.28 19.10
N LYS A 502 9.37 -31.38 18.66
CA LYS A 502 10.26 -32.24 19.45
C LYS A 502 11.70 -31.76 19.38
N LYS A 503 12.15 -31.34 18.20
CA LYS A 503 13.56 -30.99 17.95
C LYS A 503 13.70 -30.14 16.68
N PHE A 504 14.35 -28.99 16.82
CA PHE A 504 14.84 -28.16 15.71
C PHE A 504 16.37 -28.05 15.77
N GLU A 505 17.05 -28.21 14.64
CA GLU A 505 18.51 -28.06 14.57
C GLU A 505 18.97 -27.67 13.15
N SER A 506 19.84 -26.66 13.06
CA SER A 506 20.60 -26.37 11.84
C SER A 506 21.77 -27.34 11.71
N ILE A 507 22.07 -27.77 10.49
CA ILE A 507 23.09 -28.77 10.20
C ILE A 507 24.10 -28.26 9.17
N ASP A 508 25.40 -28.50 9.40
CA ASP A 508 26.50 -28.15 8.50
C ASP A 508 27.34 -29.38 8.10
N ALA A 509 26.95 -30.56 8.57
CA ALA A 509 27.55 -31.85 8.26
C ALA A 509 26.51 -32.96 8.43
N ASP A 510 26.82 -34.17 7.94
CA ASP A 510 25.97 -35.34 8.13
C ASP A 510 25.74 -35.64 9.62
N ILE A 511 24.48 -35.85 10.01
CA ILE A 511 24.11 -36.26 11.36
C ILE A 511 23.20 -37.49 11.35
N GLU A 512 23.22 -38.25 12.45
CA GLU A 512 22.27 -39.34 12.67
C GLU A 512 21.04 -38.83 13.42
N VAL A 513 19.85 -39.15 12.92
CA VAL A 513 18.56 -38.88 13.56
C VAL A 513 17.79 -40.18 13.72
N THR A 514 17.07 -40.33 14.83
CA THR A 514 16.15 -41.46 15.04
C THR A 514 14.73 -40.94 15.01
N LEU A 515 13.90 -41.57 14.19
CA LEU A 515 12.52 -41.19 13.92
C LEU A 515 11.58 -42.28 14.42
N GLU A 516 10.57 -41.88 15.19
CA GLU A 516 9.55 -42.75 15.76
C GLU A 516 8.31 -42.81 14.86
N GLU A 517 7.54 -43.89 14.96
CA GLU A 517 6.26 -44.02 14.25
C GLU A 517 5.33 -42.83 14.58
N GLY A 518 4.79 -42.18 13.55
CA GLY A 518 3.94 -41.00 13.70
C GLY A 518 4.68 -39.67 13.83
N ASP A 519 6.01 -39.66 13.82
CA ASP A 519 6.78 -38.42 13.71
C ASP A 519 6.56 -37.76 12.35
N TYR A 520 6.68 -36.44 12.34
CA TYR A 520 6.78 -35.65 11.11
C TYR A 520 8.14 -34.98 11.09
N ILE A 521 8.88 -35.11 10.01
CA ILE A 521 10.18 -34.45 9.83
C ILE A 521 10.11 -33.46 8.69
N VAL A 522 10.31 -32.19 8.98
CA VAL A 522 10.53 -31.11 8.01
C VAL A 522 12.02 -31.07 7.67
N LEU A 523 12.32 -31.10 6.38
CA LEU A 523 13.67 -30.94 5.82
C LEU A 523 13.72 -29.62 5.07
N ASP A 524 14.62 -28.71 5.46
CA ASP A 524 14.84 -27.42 4.79
C ASP A 524 16.31 -27.30 4.40
N GLY A 525 16.60 -27.25 3.10
CA GLY A 525 17.96 -27.38 2.59
C GLY A 525 18.63 -28.71 2.96
N ALA A 526 17.87 -29.76 3.31
CA ALA A 526 18.41 -31.03 3.80
C ALA A 526 17.85 -32.24 3.03
N SER A 527 18.62 -33.33 3.02
CA SER A 527 18.21 -34.64 2.48
C SER A 527 18.29 -35.75 3.52
N LEU A 528 17.49 -36.81 3.35
CA LEU A 528 17.38 -37.93 4.29
C LEU A 528 17.68 -39.28 3.62
N ALA A 529 18.48 -40.13 4.28
CA ALA A 529 18.78 -41.49 3.83
C ALA A 529 18.82 -42.49 5.00
N PRO A 530 18.43 -43.77 4.82
CA PRO A 530 18.54 -44.77 5.89
C PRO A 530 19.99 -44.95 6.37
N ALA A 531 20.20 -45.04 7.69
CA ALA A 531 21.50 -45.38 8.25
C ALA A 531 21.83 -46.86 7.97
N SER A 532 23.01 -47.12 7.40
CA SER A 532 23.43 -48.45 6.92
C SER A 532 23.85 -49.41 8.03
#